data_AF-A0A0S3EUU1-F1
#
_entry.id   AF-A0A0S3EUU1-F1
#
_cell.length_a   1.000
_cell.length_b   1.000
_cell.length_c   1.000
_cell.angle_alpha   90.00
_cell.angle_beta   90.00
_cell.angle_gamma   90.00
#
_symmetry.space_group_name_H-M   'P 1'
#
loop_
_entity.id
_entity.type
_entity.pdbx_description
1 polymer ?
#
loop_
_entity_poly.entity_id
_entity_poly.type
_entity_poly.pdbx_seq_one_letter_code
_entity_poly.pdbx_strand_id
1 'polypeptide(L)'
;MSAPKPQDFPRPGRRSSDAARAAMLRVDQAGEFGATRIYAGQLAVMGDRHPDARLIAGMAAQEERHRRTFDAMIARRGVRPTALTPIWSVAGFALGAVTAAIGPRAAMACTAAIETEIDRHYSEQLKELGQDDPELSTLIADFQAEEVEHRDTALAHGAEQAPAYPLLSGAIRLGCRAAIALSKRI
;
A
#
# COMPACT_ATOMS: atom_id res chain seq x y z
N MET A 1 -24.76 -9.88 36.34
CA MET A 1 -23.32 -9.54 36.35
C MET A 1 -22.70 -10.19 35.11
N SER A 2 -22.42 -9.42 34.05
CA SER A 2 -21.72 -9.95 32.87
C SER A 2 -20.24 -10.10 33.18
N ALA A 3 -19.69 -11.28 32.88
CA ALA A 3 -18.26 -11.53 32.99
C ALA A 3 -17.47 -10.57 32.09
N PRO A 4 -16.30 -10.07 32.54
CA PRO A 4 -15.46 -9.21 31.72
C PRO A 4 -14.93 -9.99 30.51
N LYS A 5 -14.97 -9.36 29.32
CA LYS A 5 -14.36 -9.92 28.11
C LYS A 5 -12.84 -10.06 28.35
N PRO A 6 -12.20 -11.18 27.95
CA PRO A 6 -10.76 -11.32 28.08
C PRO A 6 -10.08 -10.24 27.24
N GLN A 7 -9.21 -9.45 27.86
CA GLN A 7 -8.32 -8.54 27.15
C GLN A 7 -7.22 -9.38 26.49
N ASP A 8 -7.13 -9.31 25.17
CA ASP A 8 -6.14 -10.03 24.38
C ASP A 8 -4.84 -9.21 24.36
N PHE A 9 -3.93 -9.52 25.28
CA PHE A 9 -2.59 -8.95 25.31
C PHE A 9 -1.66 -9.76 24.39
N PRO A 10 -0.79 -9.11 23.59
CA PRO A 10 0.19 -9.83 22.77
C PRO A 10 1.14 -10.64 23.67
N ARG A 11 1.13 -11.97 23.52
CA ARG A 11 2.07 -12.87 24.19
C ARG A 11 3.26 -13.15 23.26
N PRO A 12 4.52 -13.02 23.72
CA PRO A 12 5.67 -13.43 22.94
C PRO A 12 5.56 -14.91 22.58
N GLY A 13 5.73 -15.25 21.30
CA GLY A 13 5.83 -16.65 20.81
C GLY A 13 4.54 -17.29 20.28
N ARG A 14 3.45 -16.54 20.05
CA ARG A 14 2.28 -17.10 19.34
C ARG A 14 2.54 -17.08 17.83
N ARG A 15 2.63 -18.27 17.22
CA ARG A 15 2.69 -18.39 15.77
C ARG A 15 1.47 -17.76 15.11
N SER A 16 1.68 -17.02 14.02
CA SER A 16 0.61 -16.56 13.14
C SER A 16 -0.24 -17.76 12.69
N SER A 17 -1.57 -17.60 12.67
CA SER A 17 -2.44 -18.66 12.15
C SER A 17 -2.49 -18.61 10.63
N ASP A 18 -2.84 -19.72 9.99
CA ASP A 18 -3.03 -19.77 8.53
C ASP A 18 -4.06 -18.72 8.05
N ALA A 19 -5.10 -18.50 8.85
CA ALA A 19 -6.11 -17.47 8.59
C ALA A 19 -5.53 -16.05 8.70
N ALA A 20 -4.64 -15.79 9.66
CA ALA A 20 -3.95 -14.51 9.79
C ALA A 20 -3.02 -14.25 8.59
N ARG A 21 -2.22 -15.25 8.19
CA ARG A 21 -1.34 -15.15 7.01
C ARG A 21 -2.12 -14.98 5.71
N ALA A 22 -3.25 -15.67 5.56
CA ALA A 22 -4.15 -15.47 4.43
C ALA A 22 -4.76 -14.05 4.43
N ALA A 23 -5.05 -13.47 5.59
CA ALA A 23 -5.52 -12.10 5.69
C ALA A 23 -4.43 -11.07 5.37
N MET A 24 -3.20 -11.29 5.82
CA MET A 24 -2.02 -10.49 5.45
C MET A 24 -1.86 -10.46 3.94
N LEU A 25 -1.70 -11.63 3.33
CA LEU A 25 -1.50 -11.78 1.90
C LEU A 25 -2.63 -11.16 1.06
N ARG A 26 -3.89 -11.24 1.52
CA ARG A 26 -5.01 -10.55 0.88
C ARG A 26 -4.87 -9.04 0.92
N VAL A 27 -4.47 -8.49 2.07
CA VAL A 27 -4.30 -7.05 2.23
C VAL A 27 -3.13 -6.54 1.39
N ASP A 28 -2.04 -7.29 1.33
CA ASP A 28 -0.85 -6.92 0.54
C ASP A 28 -1.21 -6.88 -0.94
N GLN A 29 -1.86 -7.92 -1.45
CA GLN A 29 -2.36 -7.93 -2.83
C GLN A 29 -3.32 -6.77 -3.11
N ALA A 30 -4.24 -6.46 -2.18
CA ALA A 30 -5.16 -5.34 -2.34
C ALA A 30 -4.45 -3.97 -2.30
N GLY A 31 -3.39 -3.86 -1.49
CA GLY A 31 -2.51 -2.70 -1.38
C GLY A 31 -1.82 -2.42 -2.71
N GLU A 32 -1.07 -3.40 -3.22
CA GLU A 32 -0.34 -3.26 -4.49
C GLU A 32 -1.28 -3.01 -5.68
N PHE A 33 -2.46 -3.67 -5.67
CA PHE A 33 -3.48 -3.36 -6.66
C PHE A 33 -3.94 -1.90 -6.54
N GLY A 34 -4.19 -1.40 -5.34
CA GLY A 34 -4.56 0.00 -5.10
C GLY A 34 -3.50 0.99 -5.55
N ALA A 35 -2.23 0.77 -5.19
CA ALA A 35 -1.10 1.62 -5.57
C ALA A 35 -0.85 1.60 -7.09
N THR A 36 -0.92 0.43 -7.75
CA THR A 36 -0.91 0.34 -9.23
C THR A 36 -1.99 1.23 -9.86
N ARG A 37 -3.18 1.29 -9.25
CA ARG A 37 -4.28 2.13 -9.75
C ARG A 37 -4.02 3.62 -9.52
N ILE A 38 -3.39 4.00 -8.41
CA ILE A 38 -2.94 5.38 -8.14
C ILE A 38 -1.95 5.82 -9.22
N TYR A 39 -0.89 5.04 -9.46
CA TYR A 39 0.09 5.35 -10.50
C TYR A 39 -0.55 5.46 -11.89
N ALA A 40 -1.47 4.55 -12.23
CA ALA A 40 -2.22 4.64 -13.49
C ALA A 40 -3.03 5.94 -13.61
N GLY A 41 -3.65 6.41 -12.51
CA GLY A 41 -4.35 7.69 -12.47
C GLY A 41 -3.41 8.89 -12.65
N GLN A 42 -2.25 8.87 -11.98
CA GLN A 42 -1.24 9.92 -12.11
C GLN A 42 -0.73 10.03 -13.55
N LEU A 43 -0.36 8.90 -14.15
CA LEU A 43 0.16 8.83 -15.52
C LEU A 43 -0.88 9.25 -16.55
N ALA A 44 -2.16 8.91 -16.35
CA ALA A 44 -3.24 9.31 -17.24
C ALA A 44 -3.39 10.84 -17.35
N VAL A 45 -3.04 11.58 -16.29
CA VAL A 45 -3.15 13.05 -16.25
C VAL A 45 -1.83 13.72 -16.65
N MET A 46 -0.70 13.22 -16.15
CA MET A 46 0.61 13.82 -16.44
C MET A 46 1.04 13.60 -17.89
N GLY A 47 0.78 12.42 -18.45
CA GLY A 47 1.33 12.01 -19.75
C GLY A 47 2.84 12.19 -19.78
N ASP A 48 3.40 12.59 -20.93
CA ASP A 48 4.86 12.72 -21.11
C ASP A 48 5.37 14.15 -20.91
N ARG A 49 4.53 15.04 -20.34
CA ARG A 49 4.72 16.50 -20.41
C ARG A 49 5.59 17.09 -19.30
N HIS A 50 5.86 16.32 -18.25
CA HIS A 50 6.65 16.78 -17.09
C HIS A 50 7.88 15.89 -16.88
N PRO A 51 9.05 16.43 -16.45
CA PRO A 51 10.24 15.63 -16.15
C PRO A 51 9.97 14.46 -15.20
N ASP A 52 9.12 14.68 -14.19
CA ASP A 52 8.74 13.67 -13.20
C ASP A 52 7.85 12.55 -13.77
N ALA A 53 7.27 12.69 -14.96
CA ALA A 53 6.42 11.65 -15.54
C ALA A 53 7.19 10.35 -15.79
N ARG A 54 8.46 10.45 -16.24
CA ARG A 54 9.32 9.27 -16.41
C ARG A 54 9.67 8.61 -15.08
N LEU A 55 9.83 9.40 -14.03
CA LEU A 55 10.10 8.90 -12.70
C LEU A 55 8.89 8.12 -12.14
N ILE A 56 7.71 8.71 -12.24
CA ILE A 56 6.43 8.05 -11.87
C ILE A 56 6.22 6.78 -12.70
N ALA A 57 6.53 6.81 -14.00
CA ALA A 57 6.44 5.61 -14.84
C ALA A 57 7.40 4.49 -14.40
N GLY A 58 8.58 4.84 -13.89
CA GLY A 58 9.53 3.89 -13.30
C GLY A 58 8.96 3.22 -12.05
N MET A 59 8.50 4.02 -11.08
CA MET A 59 7.86 3.51 -9.86
C MET A 59 6.61 2.67 -10.18
N ALA A 60 5.78 3.12 -11.12
CA ALA A 60 4.60 2.38 -11.58
C ALA A 60 4.94 1.00 -12.17
N ALA A 61 6.10 0.86 -12.82
CA ALA A 61 6.55 -0.43 -13.35
C ALA A 61 7.05 -1.38 -12.25
N GLN A 62 7.64 -0.82 -11.17
CA GLN A 62 8.00 -1.60 -9.98
C GLN A 62 6.76 -2.09 -9.26
N GLU A 63 5.81 -1.19 -9.03
CA GLU A 63 4.51 -1.48 -8.42
C GLU A 63 3.74 -2.59 -9.17
N GLU A 64 3.69 -2.53 -10.50
CA GLU A 64 3.04 -3.55 -11.32
C GLU A 64 3.73 -4.93 -11.17
N ARG A 65 5.03 -4.97 -10.91
CA ARG A 65 5.74 -6.22 -10.58
C ARG A 65 5.34 -6.73 -9.19
N HIS A 66 5.21 -5.85 -8.20
CA HIS A 66 4.76 -6.23 -6.86
C HIS A 66 3.37 -6.85 -6.91
N ARG A 67 2.43 -6.16 -7.56
CA ARG A 67 1.07 -6.63 -7.79
C ARG A 67 1.02 -8.00 -8.44
N ARG A 68 1.75 -8.20 -9.55
CA ARG A 68 1.81 -9.51 -10.24
C ARG A 68 2.34 -10.62 -9.34
N THR A 69 3.30 -10.29 -8.49
CA THR A 69 3.90 -11.26 -7.56
C THR A 69 2.90 -11.70 -6.50
N PHE A 70 2.17 -10.77 -5.89
CA PHE A 70 1.11 -11.12 -4.95
C PHE A 70 -0.11 -11.77 -5.62
N ASP A 71 -0.48 -11.36 -6.83
CA ASP A 71 -1.55 -12.02 -7.62
C ASP A 71 -1.22 -13.51 -7.83
N ALA A 72 0.02 -13.82 -8.21
CA ALA A 72 0.49 -15.18 -8.38
C ALA A 72 0.51 -15.94 -7.03
N MET A 73 0.92 -15.28 -5.95
CA MET A 73 1.01 -15.86 -4.62
C MET A 73 -0.36 -16.18 -4.02
N ILE A 74 -1.34 -15.30 -4.17
CA ILE A 74 -2.71 -15.54 -3.68
C ILE A 74 -3.36 -16.69 -4.44
N ALA A 75 -3.12 -16.79 -5.75
CA ALA A 75 -3.61 -17.88 -6.57
C ALA A 75 -2.97 -19.21 -6.16
N ARG A 76 -1.64 -19.24 -6.00
CA ARG A 76 -0.89 -20.42 -5.56
C ARG A 76 -1.31 -20.91 -4.17
N ARG A 77 -1.59 -19.98 -3.25
CA ARG A 77 -1.94 -20.29 -1.85
C ARG A 77 -3.45 -20.43 -1.60
N GLY A 78 -4.28 -20.30 -2.63
CA GLY A 78 -5.74 -20.41 -2.50
C GLY A 78 -6.37 -19.29 -1.66
N VAL A 79 -5.73 -18.12 -1.57
CA VAL A 79 -6.24 -16.98 -0.81
C VAL A 79 -7.17 -16.16 -1.69
N ARG A 80 -8.40 -15.95 -1.21
CA ARG A 80 -9.37 -15.11 -1.92
C ARG A 80 -8.97 -13.62 -1.80
N PRO A 81 -8.96 -12.85 -2.91
CA PRO A 81 -8.85 -11.39 -2.85
C PRO A 81 -9.99 -10.78 -2.03
N THR A 82 -9.82 -9.53 -1.61
CA THR A 82 -10.90 -8.77 -0.97
C THR A 82 -12.08 -8.55 -1.93
N ALA A 83 -13.31 -8.58 -1.45
CA ALA A 83 -14.47 -8.22 -2.27
C ALA A 83 -14.51 -6.72 -2.63
N LEU A 84 -13.67 -5.90 -1.98
CA LEU A 84 -13.59 -4.45 -2.19
C LEU A 84 -12.72 -4.04 -3.39
N THR A 85 -12.11 -4.99 -4.12
CA THR A 85 -11.26 -4.71 -5.28
C THR A 85 -11.88 -3.72 -6.29
N PRO A 86 -13.18 -3.80 -6.66
CA PRO A 86 -13.79 -2.83 -7.58
C PRO A 86 -13.79 -1.40 -7.02
N ILE A 87 -14.01 -1.25 -5.72
CA ILE A 87 -14.01 0.05 -5.03
C ILE A 87 -12.59 0.61 -5.02
N TRP A 88 -11.59 -0.21 -4.66
CA TRP A 88 -10.18 0.18 -4.66
C TRP A 88 -9.67 0.53 -6.06
N SER A 89 -10.20 -0.12 -7.09
CA SER A 89 -9.84 0.18 -8.48
C SER A 89 -10.21 1.61 -8.87
N VAL A 90 -11.42 2.03 -8.51
CA VAL A 90 -11.94 3.37 -8.80
C VAL A 90 -11.30 4.41 -7.87
N ALA A 91 -11.25 4.12 -6.57
CA ALA A 91 -10.72 5.04 -5.57
C ALA A 91 -9.23 5.34 -5.78
N GLY A 92 -8.41 4.30 -6.02
CA GLY A 92 -6.98 4.47 -6.30
C GLY A 92 -6.74 5.30 -7.56
N PHE A 93 -7.43 4.95 -8.66
CA PHE A 93 -7.30 5.71 -9.91
C PHE A 93 -7.73 7.17 -9.76
N ALA A 94 -8.88 7.42 -9.11
CA ALA A 94 -9.37 8.76 -8.86
C ALA A 94 -8.38 9.58 -8.00
N LEU A 95 -7.83 8.97 -6.94
CA LEU A 95 -6.84 9.64 -6.09
C LEU A 95 -5.60 10.05 -6.88
N GLY A 96 -5.04 9.14 -7.68
CA GLY A 96 -3.89 9.43 -8.53
C GLY A 96 -4.18 10.51 -9.57
N ALA A 97 -5.31 10.43 -10.26
CA ALA A 97 -5.70 11.39 -11.27
C ALA A 97 -5.95 12.79 -10.67
N VAL A 98 -6.65 12.88 -9.54
CA VAL A 98 -6.93 14.16 -8.86
C VAL A 98 -5.64 14.81 -8.38
N THR A 99 -4.75 14.04 -7.74
CA THR A 99 -3.49 14.60 -7.22
C THR A 99 -2.56 15.06 -8.34
N ALA A 100 -2.49 14.31 -9.45
CA ALA A 100 -1.77 14.75 -10.64
C ALA A 100 -2.41 15.97 -11.32
N ALA A 101 -3.73 16.11 -11.29
CA ALA A 101 -4.43 17.28 -11.82
C ALA A 101 -4.16 18.55 -10.98
N ILE A 102 -3.96 18.41 -9.67
CA ILE A 102 -3.49 19.51 -8.80
C ILE A 102 -2.06 19.90 -9.18
N GLY A 103 -1.20 18.92 -9.47
CA GLY A 103 0.11 19.14 -10.07
C GLY A 103 1.15 18.08 -9.69
N PRO A 104 2.35 18.13 -10.30
CA PRO A 104 3.40 17.12 -10.10
C PRO A 104 3.79 16.91 -8.64
N ARG A 105 3.92 17.98 -7.86
CA ARG A 105 4.26 17.88 -6.43
C ARG A 105 3.14 17.27 -5.60
N ALA A 106 1.87 17.49 -5.96
CA ALA A 106 0.76 16.85 -5.29
C ALA A 106 0.67 15.35 -5.64
N ALA A 107 1.02 14.95 -6.87
CA ALA A 107 1.23 13.55 -7.21
C ALA A 107 2.35 12.93 -6.35
N MET A 108 3.49 13.60 -6.22
CA MET A 108 4.57 13.14 -5.33
C MET A 108 4.14 13.09 -3.86
N ALA A 109 3.34 14.05 -3.39
CA ALA A 109 2.76 14.02 -2.04
C ALA A 109 1.84 12.82 -1.83
N CYS A 110 1.09 12.43 -2.86
CA CYS A 110 0.29 11.21 -2.85
C CYS A 110 1.18 9.98 -2.70
N THR A 111 2.20 9.84 -3.55
CA THR A 111 3.17 8.74 -3.49
C THR A 111 3.81 8.66 -2.10
N ALA A 112 4.44 9.75 -1.62
CA ALA A 112 5.05 9.76 -0.30
C ALA A 112 4.08 9.37 0.83
N ALA A 113 2.82 9.82 0.75
CA ALA A 113 1.80 9.51 1.74
C ALA A 113 1.37 8.03 1.72
N ILE A 114 1.18 7.42 0.55
CA ILE A 114 0.81 6.00 0.46
C ILE A 114 1.98 5.11 0.91
N GLU A 115 3.19 5.39 0.45
CA GLU A 115 4.37 4.57 0.79
C GLU A 115 4.72 4.65 2.26
N THR A 116 4.45 5.78 2.91
CA THR A 116 4.56 5.89 4.37
C THR A 116 3.65 4.89 5.10
N GLU A 117 2.44 4.64 4.59
CA GLU A 117 1.52 3.70 5.22
C GLU A 117 1.77 2.25 4.80
N ILE A 118 2.27 2.01 3.59
CA ILE A 118 2.71 0.68 3.15
C ILE A 118 3.94 0.23 3.95
N ASP A 119 4.96 1.08 4.10
CA ASP A 119 6.14 0.83 4.94
C ASP A 119 5.73 0.47 6.39
N ARG A 120 4.80 1.24 6.97
CA ARG A 120 4.31 0.94 8.32
C ARG A 120 3.60 -0.42 8.37
N HIS A 121 2.73 -0.70 7.40
CA HIS A 121 1.97 -1.95 7.33
C HIS A 121 2.89 -3.17 7.15
N TYR A 122 3.89 -3.08 6.26
CA TYR A 122 4.91 -4.11 6.10
C TYR A 122 5.76 -4.31 7.37
N SER A 123 6.18 -3.23 8.01
CA SER A 123 6.86 -3.30 9.31
C SER A 123 6.04 -4.03 10.38
N GLU A 124 4.72 -3.83 10.41
CA GLU A 124 3.81 -4.49 11.33
C GLU A 124 3.65 -5.98 11.00
N GLN A 125 3.48 -6.32 9.71
CA GLN A 125 3.38 -7.71 9.26
C GLN A 125 4.67 -8.50 9.49
N LEU A 126 5.84 -7.94 9.20
CA LEU A 126 7.12 -8.62 9.43
C LEU A 126 7.29 -8.98 10.91
N LYS A 127 6.87 -8.10 11.83
CA LYS A 127 6.85 -8.37 13.27
C LYS A 127 5.87 -9.48 13.63
N GLU A 128 4.68 -9.49 13.03
CA GLU A 128 3.64 -10.50 13.29
C GLU A 128 3.98 -11.87 12.69
N LEU A 129 4.63 -11.90 11.52
CA LEU A 129 5.06 -13.12 10.83
C LEU A 129 6.25 -13.79 11.53
N GLY A 130 7.21 -13.01 12.03
CA GLY A 130 8.40 -13.54 12.68
C GLY A 130 9.16 -14.52 11.78
N GLN A 131 9.08 -15.82 12.08
CA GLN A 131 9.71 -16.90 11.30
C GLN A 131 8.68 -17.90 10.74
N ASP A 132 7.38 -17.60 10.84
CA ASP A 132 6.31 -18.55 10.53
C ASP A 132 6.05 -18.74 9.03
N ASP A 133 6.42 -17.75 8.22
CA ASP A 133 6.26 -17.79 6.76
C ASP A 133 7.43 -17.07 6.09
N PRO A 134 8.61 -17.74 5.99
CA PRO A 134 9.81 -17.15 5.43
C PRO A 134 9.62 -16.64 4.00
N GLU A 135 8.81 -17.34 3.20
CA GLU A 135 8.52 -16.93 1.82
C GLU A 135 7.78 -15.59 1.78
N LEU A 136 6.73 -15.43 2.59
CA LEU A 136 5.98 -14.17 2.63
C LEU A 136 6.79 -13.05 3.30
N SER A 137 7.52 -13.33 4.39
CA SER A 137 8.32 -12.31 5.07
C SER A 137 9.47 -11.80 4.22
N THR A 138 10.15 -12.67 3.45
CA THR A 138 11.22 -12.23 2.54
C THR A 138 10.64 -11.35 1.45
N LEU A 139 9.53 -11.76 0.84
CA LEU A 139 8.88 -10.96 -0.19
C LEU A 139 8.45 -9.56 0.32
N ILE A 140 7.84 -9.51 1.50
CA ILE A 140 7.43 -8.24 2.14
C ILE A 140 8.65 -7.36 2.41
N ALA A 141 9.76 -7.93 2.92
CA ALA A 141 10.96 -7.17 3.21
C ALA A 141 11.61 -6.58 1.93
N ASP A 142 11.61 -7.35 0.84
CA ASP A 142 12.14 -6.90 -0.45
C ASP A 142 11.30 -5.73 -0.99
N PHE A 143 9.97 -5.86 -1.03
CA PHE A 143 9.10 -4.80 -1.51
C PHE A 143 9.08 -3.59 -0.59
N GLN A 144 9.15 -3.78 0.72
CA GLN A 144 9.27 -2.67 1.68
C GLN A 144 10.49 -1.78 1.39
N ALA A 145 11.63 -2.37 1.01
CA ALA A 145 12.81 -1.60 0.66
C ALA A 145 12.57 -0.72 -0.58
N GLU A 146 11.86 -1.25 -1.58
CA GLU A 146 11.47 -0.50 -2.78
C GLU A 146 10.44 0.59 -2.46
N GLU A 147 9.46 0.35 -1.59
CA GLU A 147 8.50 1.40 -1.19
C GLU A 147 9.14 2.54 -0.41
N VAL A 148 10.16 2.23 0.39
CA VAL A 148 10.98 3.27 1.03
C VAL A 148 11.72 4.11 -0.02
N GLU A 149 12.26 3.49 -1.06
CA GLU A 149 12.90 4.21 -2.17
C GLU A 149 11.90 5.07 -2.94
N HIS A 150 10.69 4.57 -3.22
CA HIS A 150 9.61 5.34 -3.84
C HIS A 150 9.23 6.57 -3.00
N ARG A 151 9.06 6.39 -1.69
CA ARG A 151 8.77 7.49 -0.75
C ARG A 151 9.87 8.55 -0.78
N ASP A 152 11.11 8.13 -0.62
CA ASP A 152 12.25 9.03 -0.51
C ASP A 152 12.49 9.76 -1.83
N THR A 153 12.26 9.09 -2.95
CA THR A 153 12.23 9.68 -4.30
C THR A 153 11.15 10.76 -4.40
N ALA A 154 9.93 10.49 -3.95
CA ALA A 154 8.84 11.46 -3.97
C ALA A 154 9.12 12.68 -3.09
N LEU A 155 9.74 12.48 -1.92
CA LEU A 155 10.20 13.56 -1.05
C LEU A 155 11.27 14.42 -1.75
N ALA A 156 12.26 13.79 -2.38
CA ALA A 156 13.31 14.48 -3.13
C ALA A 156 12.76 15.29 -4.31
N HIS A 157 11.63 14.86 -4.90
CA HIS A 157 10.94 15.56 -5.99
C HIS A 157 9.85 16.53 -5.50
N GLY A 158 9.92 16.94 -4.23
CA GLY A 158 9.16 18.07 -3.71
C GLY A 158 7.74 17.74 -3.26
N ALA A 159 7.47 16.48 -2.85
CA ALA A 159 6.22 16.10 -2.20
C ALA A 159 5.80 17.08 -1.10
N GLU A 160 6.72 17.48 -0.22
CA GLU A 160 6.44 18.38 0.91
C GLU A 160 6.12 19.83 0.48
N GLN A 161 6.40 20.17 -0.77
CA GLN A 161 6.12 21.48 -1.34
C GLN A 161 4.76 21.50 -2.07
N ALA A 162 3.96 20.45 -1.95
CA ALA A 162 2.60 20.41 -2.48
C ALA A 162 1.68 21.42 -1.76
N PRO A 163 0.67 21.98 -2.46
CA PRO A 163 -0.32 22.84 -1.82
C PRO A 163 -1.00 22.12 -0.65
N ALA A 164 -1.02 22.77 0.52
CA ALA A 164 -1.60 22.22 1.75
C ALA A 164 -1.08 20.81 2.12
N TYR A 165 0.21 20.52 1.87
CA TYR A 165 0.82 19.20 2.05
C TYR A 165 0.43 18.46 3.34
N PRO A 166 0.47 19.06 4.56
CA PRO A 166 0.11 18.33 5.78
C PRO A 166 -1.34 17.81 5.77
N LEU A 167 -2.27 18.58 5.21
CA LEU A 167 -3.67 18.19 5.09
C LEU A 167 -3.85 17.11 4.02
N LEU A 168 -3.24 17.29 2.85
CA LEU A 168 -3.29 16.32 1.76
C LEU A 168 -2.72 14.96 2.19
N SER A 169 -1.49 14.96 2.73
CA SER A 169 -0.82 13.77 3.24
C SER A 169 -1.62 13.12 4.36
N GLY A 170 -2.10 13.90 5.34
CA GLY A 170 -2.91 13.39 6.44
C GLY A 170 -4.20 12.68 5.97
N ALA A 171 -4.90 13.26 5.00
CA ALA A 171 -6.12 12.69 4.42
C ALA A 171 -5.84 11.40 3.65
N ILE A 172 -4.81 11.37 2.81
CA ILE A 172 -4.42 10.18 2.03
C ILE A 172 -4.03 9.05 2.97
N ARG A 173 -3.18 9.33 3.95
CA ARG A 173 -2.74 8.34 4.95
C ARG A 173 -3.91 7.76 5.74
N LEU A 174 -4.89 8.59 6.10
CA LEU A 174 -6.12 8.12 6.75
C LEU A 174 -6.92 7.17 5.83
N GLY A 175 -7.04 7.52 4.54
CA GLY A 175 -7.64 6.66 3.53
C GLY A 175 -6.95 5.30 3.40
N CYS A 176 -5.61 5.28 3.35
CA CYS A 176 -4.81 4.05 3.29
C CYS A 176 -5.07 3.15 4.51
N ARG A 177 -5.05 3.72 5.73
CA ARG A 177 -5.37 2.94 6.94
C ARG A 177 -6.77 2.34 6.91
N ALA A 178 -7.75 3.10 6.43
CA ALA A 178 -9.11 2.60 6.29
C ALA A 178 -9.18 1.46 5.26
N ALA A 179 -8.52 1.60 4.11
CA ALA A 179 -8.47 0.58 3.07
C ALA A 179 -7.81 -0.72 3.56
N ILE A 180 -6.68 -0.63 4.27
CA ILE A 180 -5.99 -1.75 4.92
C ILE A 180 -6.93 -2.45 5.92
N ALA A 181 -7.54 -1.69 6.82
CA ALA A 181 -8.41 -2.24 7.87
C ALA A 181 -9.65 -2.94 7.29
N LEU A 182 -10.23 -2.39 6.22
CA LEU A 182 -11.38 -2.97 5.54
C LEU A 182 -11.01 -4.22 4.74
N SER A 183 -9.92 -4.18 3.98
CA SER A 183 -9.45 -5.32 3.17
C SER A 183 -9.01 -6.51 4.01
N LYS A 184 -8.58 -6.28 5.27
CA LYS A 184 -8.27 -7.35 6.22
C LYS A 184 -9.50 -8.19 6.57
N ARG A 185 -10.70 -7.60 6.51
CA ARG A 185 -11.95 -8.18 7.00
C ARG A 185 -12.89 -8.68 5.90
N ILE A 186 -12.78 -8.13 4.69
CA ILE A 186 -13.76 -8.29 3.60
C ILE A 186 -13.12 -8.97 2.40
#